data_AF-A0AB39WWI2-F1
#
_entry.id   AF-A0AB39WWI2-F1
#
_cell.length_a   1.000
_cell.length_b   1.000
_cell.length_c   1.000
_cell.angle_alpha   90.00
_cell.angle_beta   90.00
_cell.angle_gamma   90.00
#
_symmetry.space_group_name_H-M   'P 1'
#
loop_
_entity.id
_entity.type
_entity.pdbx_description
1 polymer ?
#
loop_
_entity_poly.entity_id
_entity_poly.type
_entity_poly.pdbx_seq_one_letter_code
_entity_poly.pdbx_strand_id
1 'polypeptide(L)'
;MLRSNFSTWQENCVDEKTRKVISILKDMSEFKTPAMKVTDLAKFISDKMIKDLEGANSDASDPCVLDFTTLLRKAGKYRPIIDSYMLEREGFENYALRNIDPIIGNLLESHKVRLKQSNVLVKRLQEKVSQLEADKAALNSVANIIPNSNSGWDQLNAMGKVASIFFDLLLSTDYCKFDEATGDLLAVGRARRVLLPASDIAVYLNWRYRAPSES
;
A
#
# COMPACT_ATOMS: atom_id res chain seq x y z
N MET A 1 -9.45 39.56 29.96
CA MET A 1 -9.69 39.87 28.53
C MET A 1 -8.73 41.00 28.16
N LEU A 2 -7.73 40.72 27.33
CA LEU A 2 -6.82 41.75 26.82
C LEU A 2 -7.60 42.63 25.85
N ARG A 3 -7.91 43.87 26.23
CA ARG A 3 -8.45 44.87 25.29
C ARG A 3 -7.39 45.12 24.23
N SER A 4 -7.78 45.07 22.96
CA SER A 4 -6.88 45.35 21.86
C SER A 4 -6.47 46.84 21.91
N ASN A 5 -5.26 47.17 21.43
CA ASN A 5 -4.81 48.56 21.32
C ASN A 5 -5.45 49.29 20.12
N PHE A 6 -6.52 48.75 19.53
CA PHE A 6 -7.19 49.39 18.39
C PHE A 6 -8.04 50.57 18.87
N SER A 7 -8.07 51.61 18.04
CA SER A 7 -9.07 52.67 18.19
C SER A 7 -10.47 52.09 17.95
N THR A 8 -11.49 52.63 18.62
CA THR A 8 -12.88 52.17 18.52
C THR A 8 -13.41 52.15 17.08
N TRP A 9 -12.96 53.10 16.24
CA TRP A 9 -13.26 53.12 14.81
C TRP A 9 -12.70 51.90 14.07
N GLN A 10 -11.48 51.46 14.36
CA GLN A 10 -10.87 50.28 13.72
C GLN A 10 -11.59 48.99 14.11
N GLU A 11 -11.96 48.85 15.39
CA GLU A 11 -12.74 47.70 15.86
C GLU A 11 -14.11 47.65 15.16
N ASN A 12 -14.81 48.79 15.09
CA ASN A 12 -16.09 48.89 14.40
C ASN A 12 -15.98 48.52 12.91
N CYS A 13 -14.93 48.98 12.22
CA CYS A 13 -14.71 48.66 10.81
C CYS A 13 -14.46 47.16 10.59
N VAL A 14 -13.63 46.54 11.43
CA VAL A 14 -13.35 45.09 11.35
C VAL A 14 -14.61 44.27 11.67
N ASP A 15 -15.40 44.70 12.66
CA ASP A 15 -16.62 44.01 13.03
C ASP A 15 -17.71 44.14 11.97
N GLU A 16 -17.82 45.28 11.29
CA GLU A 16 -18.71 45.44 10.14
C GLU A 16 -18.31 44.50 8.99
N LYS A 17 -17.02 44.45 8.65
CA LYS A 17 -16.48 43.50 7.65
C LYS A 17 -16.78 42.05 8.04
N THR A 18 -16.61 41.72 9.32
CA THR A 18 -16.90 40.38 9.86
C THR A 18 -18.38 40.03 9.71
N ARG A 19 -19.30 40.96 10.04
CA ARG A 19 -20.75 40.75 9.86
C ARG A 19 -21.12 40.53 8.39
N LYS A 20 -20.54 41.28 7.46
CA LYS A 20 -20.78 41.10 6.02
C LYS A 20 -20.32 39.72 5.54
N VAL A 21 -19.13 39.27 5.94
CA VAL A 21 -18.65 37.92 5.61
C VAL A 21 -19.59 36.84 6.14
N ILE A 22 -20.04 36.95 7.40
CA ILE A 22 -21.00 36.01 7.99
C ILE A 22 -22.34 36.03 7.24
N SER A 23 -22.84 37.21 6.87
CA SER A 23 -24.08 37.34 6.09
C SER A 23 -23.98 36.65 4.74
N ILE A 24 -22.87 36.85 4.01
CA ILE A 24 -22.64 36.20 2.72
C ILE A 24 -22.62 34.68 2.86
N LEU A 25 -21.92 34.16 3.86
CA LEU A 25 -21.85 32.72 4.13
C LEU A 25 -23.22 32.15 4.52
N LYS A 26 -24.02 32.90 5.29
CA LYS A 26 -25.38 32.53 5.64
C LYS A 26 -26.27 32.44 4.40
N ASP A 27 -26.26 33.45 3.53
CA ASP A 27 -26.99 33.42 2.26
C ASP A 27 -26.58 32.18 1.45
N MET A 28 -25.28 31.92 1.33
CA MET A 28 -24.77 30.77 0.57
C MET A 28 -25.24 29.42 1.12
N SER A 29 -25.43 29.32 2.44
CA SER A 29 -25.99 28.13 3.10
C SER A 29 -27.47 27.95 2.77
N GLU A 30 -28.24 29.04 2.73
CA GLU A 30 -29.67 29.03 2.42
C GLU A 30 -29.94 28.69 0.94
N PHE A 31 -29.12 29.22 0.03
CA PHE A 31 -29.27 29.01 -1.42
C PHE A 31 -28.63 27.73 -1.95
N LYS A 32 -28.09 26.84 -1.09
CA LYS A 32 -27.43 25.58 -1.50
C LYS A 32 -26.46 25.74 -2.68
N THR A 33 -25.62 26.77 -2.62
CA THR A 33 -24.58 27.03 -3.63
C THR A 33 -23.70 25.79 -3.87
N PRO A 34 -23.03 25.60 -5.02
CA PRO A 34 -22.17 24.43 -5.24
C PRO A 34 -20.96 24.38 -4.30
N ALA A 35 -20.41 23.19 -4.09
CA ALA A 35 -19.23 22.96 -3.26
C ALA A 35 -17.99 23.54 -3.97
N MET A 36 -17.16 24.31 -3.27
CA MET A 36 -16.04 25.05 -3.85
C MET A 36 -14.81 25.00 -2.95
N LYS A 37 -13.61 25.25 -3.49
CA LYS A 37 -12.38 25.28 -2.67
C LYS A 37 -12.36 26.53 -1.80
N VAL A 38 -11.58 26.50 -0.71
CA VAL A 38 -11.44 27.65 0.19
C VAL A 38 -10.95 28.91 -0.54
N THR A 39 -10.05 28.74 -1.53
CA THR A 39 -9.57 29.83 -2.38
C THR A 39 -10.66 30.45 -3.23
N ASP A 40 -11.56 29.62 -3.76
CA ASP A 40 -12.64 30.05 -4.65
C ASP A 40 -13.76 30.69 -3.84
N LEU A 41 -14.01 30.18 -2.63
CA LEU A 41 -14.93 30.78 -1.67
C LEU A 41 -14.45 32.17 -1.22
N ALA A 42 -13.16 32.32 -0.93
CA ALA A 42 -12.60 33.63 -0.58
C ALA A 42 -12.74 34.65 -1.72
N LYS A 43 -12.52 34.23 -2.97
CA LYS A 43 -12.76 35.08 -4.15
C LYS A 43 -14.24 35.42 -4.32
N PHE A 44 -15.12 34.44 -4.15
CA PHE A 44 -16.56 34.69 -4.24
C PHE A 44 -17.03 35.72 -3.21
N ILE A 45 -16.53 35.63 -1.97
CA ILE A 45 -16.85 36.59 -0.91
C ILE A 45 -16.33 37.98 -1.28
N SER A 46 -15.08 38.11 -1.74
CA SER A 46 -14.53 39.41 -2.16
C SER A 46 -15.32 40.01 -3.32
N ASP A 47 -15.65 39.21 -4.33
CA ASP A 47 -16.40 39.65 -5.51
C ASP A 47 -17.82 40.08 -5.15
N LYS A 48 -18.49 39.35 -4.23
CA LYS A 48 -19.81 39.72 -3.74
C LYS A 48 -19.77 41.02 -2.94
N MET A 49 -18.76 41.20 -2.07
CA MET A 49 -18.57 42.46 -1.34
C MET A 49 -18.34 43.65 -2.28
N ILE A 50 -17.60 43.46 -3.38
CA ILE A 50 -17.38 44.50 -4.40
C ILE A 50 -18.69 44.84 -5.13
N LYS A 51 -19.46 43.82 -5.55
CA LYS A 51 -20.75 44.03 -6.22
C LYS A 51 -21.79 44.72 -5.34
N ASP A 52 -21.83 44.37 -4.07
CA ASP A 52 -22.73 45.01 -3.09
C ASP A 52 -22.40 46.50 -2.91
N LEU A 53 -21.13 46.89 -3.11
CA LEU A 53 -20.69 48.29 -3.13
C LEU A 53 -21.03 49.01 -4.43
N GLU A 54 -20.87 48.36 -5.59
CA GLU A 54 -21.26 48.93 -6.88
C GLU A 54 -22.78 49.17 -7.01
N GLY A 55 -23.59 48.36 -6.32
CA GLY A 55 -25.05 48.54 -6.25
C GLY A 55 -25.52 49.62 -5.28
N ALA A 56 -24.66 50.06 -4.35
CA ALA A 56 -24.96 51.08 -3.35
C ALA A 56 -24.52 52.47 -3.84
N ASN A 57 -25.38 53.15 -4.61
CA ASN A 57 -25.24 54.58 -4.86
C ASN A 57 -25.52 55.36 -3.56
N SER A 58 -24.55 55.53 -2.66
CA SER A 58 -24.45 56.69 -1.73
C SER A 58 -23.44 56.49 -0.59
N ASP A 59 -22.85 57.64 -0.25
CA ASP A 59 -22.28 58.06 1.03
C ASP A 59 -21.02 57.37 1.56
N ALA A 60 -19.88 57.96 1.18
CA ALA A 60 -18.78 58.46 2.02
C ALA A 60 -18.27 57.65 3.24
N SER A 61 -18.58 56.36 3.34
CA SER A 61 -17.91 55.42 4.24
C SER A 61 -16.87 54.66 3.43
N ASP A 62 -15.64 54.60 3.94
CA ASP A 62 -14.52 53.90 3.31
C ASP A 62 -14.94 52.49 2.87
N PRO A 63 -14.53 52.05 1.67
CA PRO A 63 -14.98 50.79 1.09
C PRO A 63 -14.74 49.63 2.05
N CYS A 64 -15.83 48.99 2.46
CA CYS A 64 -15.85 47.82 3.32
C CYS A 64 -15.46 46.55 2.52
N VAL A 65 -14.43 46.66 1.68
CA VAL A 65 -13.94 45.57 0.82
C VAL A 65 -12.86 44.80 1.58
N LEU A 66 -12.89 43.49 1.43
CA LEU A 66 -11.82 42.58 1.79
C LEU A 66 -11.27 41.94 0.52
N ASP A 67 -9.96 42.00 0.38
CA ASP A 67 -9.27 41.24 -0.67
C ASP A 67 -9.23 39.75 -0.31
N PHE A 68 -9.25 38.89 -1.33
CA PHE A 68 -9.21 37.43 -1.15
C PHE A 68 -7.95 37.00 -0.41
N THR A 69 -6.82 37.71 -0.57
CA THR A 69 -5.58 37.44 0.18
C THR A 69 -5.74 37.65 1.69
N THR A 70 -6.55 38.63 2.09
CA THR A 70 -6.83 38.96 3.49
C THR A 70 -7.74 37.91 4.13
N LEU A 71 -8.70 37.39 3.37
CA LEU A 71 -9.58 36.28 3.77
C LEU A 71 -8.82 34.96 3.94
N LEU A 72 -7.80 34.72 3.11
CA LEU A 72 -7.01 33.48 3.13
C LEU A 72 -5.84 33.49 4.12
N ARG A 73 -5.57 34.60 4.82
CA ARG A 73 -4.44 34.72 5.74
C ARG A 73 -4.57 33.73 6.89
N LYS A 74 -3.60 32.81 7.05
CA LYS A 74 -3.63 31.73 8.06
C LYS A 74 -3.85 32.24 9.49
N ALA A 75 -3.23 33.34 9.87
CA ALA A 75 -3.39 33.99 11.18
C ALA A 75 -4.40 35.16 11.17
N GLY A 76 -5.27 35.22 10.15
CA GLY A 76 -6.26 36.27 9.98
C GLY A 76 -7.58 35.97 10.70
N LYS A 77 -8.33 37.02 11.08
CA LYS A 77 -9.63 36.92 11.79
C LYS A 77 -10.71 36.20 10.97
N TYR A 78 -10.62 36.25 9.64
CA TYR A 78 -11.65 35.72 8.74
C TYR A 78 -11.45 34.25 8.36
N ARG A 79 -10.22 33.74 8.43
CA ARG A 79 -9.89 32.36 8.02
C ARG A 79 -10.65 31.31 8.84
N PRO A 80 -10.72 31.41 10.19
CA PRO A 80 -11.50 30.47 11.00
C PRO A 80 -12.99 30.46 10.66
N ILE A 81 -13.55 31.61 10.25
CA ILE A 81 -14.98 31.73 9.88
C ILE A 81 -15.26 30.94 8.60
N ILE A 82 -14.39 31.10 7.61
CA ILE A 82 -14.48 30.39 6.33
C ILE A 82 -14.28 28.89 6.54
N ASP A 83 -13.28 28.51 7.33
CA ASP A 83 -12.99 27.10 7.61
C ASP A 83 -14.14 26.43 8.39
N SER A 84 -14.76 27.14 9.34
CA SER A 84 -15.94 26.66 10.09
C SER A 84 -17.14 26.41 9.16
N TYR A 85 -17.43 27.35 8.25
CA TYR A 85 -18.49 27.17 7.26
C TYR A 85 -18.24 25.96 6.35
N MET A 86 -17.01 25.76 5.88
CA MET A 86 -16.67 24.61 5.05
C MET A 86 -16.78 23.28 5.81
N LEU A 87 -16.37 23.27 7.09
CA LEU A 87 -16.49 22.11 7.97
C LEU A 87 -17.96 21.73 8.21
N GLU A 88 -18.82 22.70 8.52
CA GLU A 88 -20.26 22.48 8.71
C GLU A 88 -20.93 21.94 7.45
N ARG A 89 -20.48 22.41 6.28
CA ARG A 89 -21.13 22.11 5.01
C ARG A 89 -20.65 20.79 4.38
N GLU A 90 -19.35 20.53 4.37
CA GLU A 90 -18.76 19.38 3.67
C GLU A 90 -18.40 18.23 4.63
N GLY A 91 -18.36 18.49 5.94
CA GLY A 91 -17.88 17.55 6.94
C GLY A 91 -16.36 17.51 7.04
N PHE A 92 -15.86 17.04 8.18
CA PHE A 92 -14.43 17.02 8.51
C PHE A 92 -13.58 16.27 7.48
N GLU A 93 -14.07 15.12 7.00
CA GLU A 93 -13.33 14.26 6.07
C GLU A 93 -13.10 14.94 4.70
N ASN A 94 -14.12 15.58 4.14
CA ASN A 94 -14.03 16.27 2.85
C ASN A 94 -13.22 17.58 2.96
N TYR A 95 -13.40 18.31 4.05
CA TYR A 95 -12.61 19.51 4.33
C TYR A 95 -11.12 19.19 4.44
N ALA A 96 -10.78 18.12 5.17
CA ALA A 96 -9.42 17.65 5.28
C ALA A 96 -8.87 17.31 3.89
N LEU A 97 -9.54 16.45 3.13
CA LEU A 97 -9.12 16.00 1.79
C LEU A 97 -8.89 17.13 0.77
N ARG A 98 -9.72 18.18 0.78
CA ARG A 98 -9.61 19.30 -0.17
C ARG A 98 -8.57 20.34 0.21
N ASN A 99 -8.25 20.44 1.50
CA ASN A 99 -7.31 21.42 2.04
C ASN A 99 -5.99 20.77 2.51
N ILE A 100 -5.75 19.50 2.18
CA ILE A 100 -4.46 18.84 2.42
C ILE A 100 -3.37 19.65 1.70
N ASP A 101 -2.27 19.89 2.41
CA ASP A 101 -1.04 20.43 1.81
C ASP A 101 -0.65 19.60 0.57
N PRO A 102 -0.35 20.20 -0.58
CA PRO A 102 0.04 19.47 -1.78
C PRO A 102 1.14 18.42 -1.55
N ILE A 103 2.07 18.68 -0.63
CA ILE A 103 3.14 17.75 -0.26
C ILE A 103 2.57 16.52 0.45
N ILE A 104 1.67 16.75 1.41
CA ILE A 104 1.01 15.67 2.17
C ILE A 104 0.07 14.88 1.24
N GLY A 105 -0.62 15.54 0.31
CA GLY A 105 -1.46 14.90 -0.70
C GLY A 105 -0.66 13.99 -1.62
N ASN A 106 0.48 14.46 -2.12
CA ASN A 106 1.39 13.66 -2.95
C ASN A 106 1.97 12.45 -2.20
N LEU A 107 2.30 12.63 -0.92
CA LEU A 107 2.76 11.54 -0.07
C LEU A 107 1.66 10.49 0.12
N LEU A 108 0.42 10.91 0.37
CA LEU A 108 -0.72 10.02 0.53
C LEU A 108 -0.97 9.20 -0.75
N GLU A 109 -0.93 9.83 -1.92
CA GLU A 109 -1.06 9.14 -3.21
C GLU A 109 0.11 8.17 -3.46
N SER A 110 1.34 8.54 -3.11
CA SER A 110 2.48 7.62 -3.15
C SER A 110 2.27 6.38 -2.29
N HIS A 111 1.74 6.55 -1.08
CA HIS A 111 1.38 5.43 -0.20
C HIS A 111 0.26 4.56 -0.80
N LYS A 112 -0.76 5.14 -1.41
CA LYS A 112 -1.82 4.38 -2.11
C LYS A 112 -1.26 3.54 -3.25
N VAL A 113 -0.36 4.09 -4.06
CA VAL A 113 0.31 3.35 -5.14
C VAL A 113 1.14 2.19 -4.58
N ARG A 114 1.90 2.45 -3.51
CA ARG A 114 2.71 1.42 -2.84
C ARG A 114 1.85 0.28 -2.28
N LEU A 115 0.70 0.60 -1.69
CA LEU A 115 -0.26 -0.39 -1.23
C LEU A 115 -0.82 -1.24 -2.38
N LYS A 116 -1.16 -0.62 -3.52
CA LYS A 116 -1.60 -1.37 -4.72
C LYS A 116 -0.52 -2.33 -5.20
N GLN A 117 0.74 -1.89 -5.26
CA GLN A 117 1.87 -2.76 -5.64
C GLN A 117 2.06 -3.91 -4.65
N SER A 118 1.95 -3.65 -3.35
CA SER A 118 2.03 -4.69 -2.31
C SER A 118 0.92 -5.73 -2.46
N ASN A 119 -0.32 -5.30 -2.71
CA ASN A 119 -1.44 -6.23 -2.94
C ASN A 119 -1.22 -7.15 -4.15
N VAL A 120 -0.60 -6.66 -5.21
CA VAL A 120 -0.24 -7.50 -6.37
C VAL A 120 0.80 -8.56 -5.99
N LEU A 121 1.80 -8.20 -5.18
CA LEU A 121 2.78 -9.16 -4.69
C LEU A 121 2.15 -10.21 -3.79
N VAL A 122 1.24 -9.82 -2.90
CA VAL A 122 0.50 -10.75 -2.04
C VAL A 122 -0.28 -11.77 -2.88
N LYS A 123 -0.97 -11.33 -3.93
CA LYS A 123 -1.70 -12.25 -4.83
C LYS A 123 -0.76 -13.25 -5.52
N ARG A 124 0.37 -12.78 -6.06
CA ARG A 124 1.37 -13.67 -6.69
C ARG A 124 1.96 -14.68 -5.71
N LEU A 125 2.18 -14.27 -4.46
CA LEU A 125 2.66 -15.17 -3.41
C LEU A 125 1.59 -16.21 -3.04
N GLN A 126 0.32 -15.81 -2.94
CA GLN A 126 -0.79 -16.74 -2.72
C GLN A 126 -0.91 -17.77 -3.85
N GLU A 127 -0.80 -17.34 -5.10
CA GLU A 127 -0.77 -18.24 -6.27
C GLU A 127 0.39 -19.24 -6.17
N LYS A 128 1.61 -18.78 -5.86
CA LYS A 128 2.76 -19.67 -5.68
C LYS A 128 2.58 -20.67 -4.54
N VAL A 129 2.01 -20.25 -3.41
CA VAL A 129 1.72 -21.15 -2.29
C VAL A 129 0.72 -22.22 -2.73
N SER A 130 -0.36 -21.84 -3.41
CA SER A 130 -1.35 -22.81 -3.91
C SER A 130 -0.74 -23.81 -4.90
N GLN A 131 0.19 -23.37 -5.74
CA GLN A 131 0.90 -24.24 -6.68
C GLN A 131 1.83 -25.23 -5.95
N LEU A 132 2.59 -24.75 -4.95
CA LEU A 132 3.44 -25.61 -4.13
C LEU A 132 2.63 -26.61 -3.28
N GLU A 133 1.44 -26.23 -2.81
CA GLU A 133 0.52 -27.15 -2.13
C GLU A 133 0.00 -28.24 -3.07
N ALA A 134 -0.32 -27.90 -4.33
CA ALA A 134 -0.71 -28.86 -5.34
C ALA A 134 0.45 -29.81 -5.70
N ASP A 135 1.66 -29.27 -5.88
CA ASP A 135 2.87 -30.06 -6.15
C ASP A 135 3.17 -31.02 -4.99
N LYS A 136 3.04 -30.56 -3.74
CA LYS A 136 3.17 -31.40 -2.54
C LYS A 136 2.12 -32.51 -2.50
N ALA A 137 0.87 -32.23 -2.88
CA ALA A 137 -0.18 -33.24 -2.93
C ALA A 137 0.11 -34.30 -4.02
N ALA A 138 0.63 -33.89 -5.18
CA ALA A 138 1.09 -34.80 -6.22
C ALA A 138 2.30 -35.64 -5.76
N LEU A 139 3.22 -35.07 -4.99
CA LEU A 139 4.37 -35.81 -4.46
C LEU A 139 3.96 -36.83 -3.39
N ASN A 140 2.98 -36.48 -2.54
CA ASN A 140 2.42 -37.41 -1.54
C ASN A 140 1.64 -38.56 -2.17
N SER A 141 1.00 -38.38 -3.33
CA SER A 141 0.34 -39.49 -4.04
C SER A 141 1.35 -40.48 -4.63
N VAL A 142 2.55 -40.00 -5.01
CA VAL A 142 3.68 -40.85 -5.43
C VAL A 142 4.36 -41.52 -4.24
N ALA A 143 4.49 -40.85 -3.09
CA ALA A 143 5.13 -41.37 -1.89
C ALA A 143 4.29 -42.43 -1.14
N ASN A 144 2.95 -42.43 -1.31
CA ASN A 144 2.06 -43.45 -0.74
C ASN A 144 2.06 -44.80 -1.48
N ILE A 145 2.98 -44.99 -2.45
CA ILE A 145 3.35 -46.33 -2.91
C ILE A 145 4.19 -46.97 -1.80
N ILE A 146 3.51 -47.39 -0.73
CA ILE A 146 4.07 -48.27 0.28
C ILE A 146 4.53 -49.53 -0.48
N PRO A 147 5.82 -49.94 -0.41
CA PRO A 147 6.27 -51.17 -1.01
C PRO A 147 5.71 -52.33 -0.17
N ASN A 148 4.44 -52.64 -0.40
CA ASN A 148 3.72 -53.71 0.27
C ASN A 148 3.92 -54.99 -0.54
N SER A 149 5.16 -55.48 -0.54
CA SER A 149 5.50 -56.77 -1.13
C SER A 149 6.88 -57.18 -0.64
N ASN A 150 6.91 -58.28 0.11
CA ASN A 150 8.12 -58.98 0.56
C ASN A 150 8.82 -59.71 -0.61
N SER A 151 8.81 -59.14 -1.81
CA SER A 151 9.59 -59.64 -2.94
C SER A 151 10.91 -58.86 -3.02
N GLY A 152 12.04 -59.56 -3.11
CA GLY A 152 13.35 -58.92 -3.29
C GLY A 152 13.40 -58.03 -4.55
N TRP A 153 12.52 -58.29 -5.52
CA TRP A 153 12.35 -57.50 -6.75
C TRP A 153 11.70 -56.13 -6.51
N ASP A 154 10.74 -56.02 -5.60
CA ASP A 154 10.11 -54.74 -5.28
C ASP A 154 11.02 -53.84 -4.46
N GLN A 155 11.88 -54.42 -3.62
CA GLN A 155 12.97 -53.69 -2.96
C GLN A 155 14.03 -53.19 -3.96
N LEU A 156 14.35 -53.99 -4.98
CA LEU A 156 15.28 -53.62 -6.06
C LEU A 156 14.71 -52.50 -6.94
N ASN A 157 13.42 -52.55 -7.25
CA ASN A 157 12.71 -51.49 -7.97
C ASN A 157 12.58 -50.21 -7.15
N ALA A 158 12.32 -50.32 -5.84
CA ALA A 158 12.34 -49.16 -4.94
C ALA A 158 13.75 -48.53 -4.86
N MET A 159 14.81 -49.36 -4.83
CA MET A 159 16.20 -48.91 -4.87
C MET A 159 16.54 -48.22 -6.19
N GLY A 160 16.09 -48.75 -7.34
CA GLY A 160 16.25 -48.11 -8.65
C GLY A 160 15.59 -46.74 -8.72
N LYS A 161 14.38 -46.60 -8.16
CA LYS A 161 13.68 -45.31 -8.08
C LYS A 161 14.41 -44.30 -7.21
N VAL A 162 14.87 -44.73 -6.03
CA VAL A 162 15.63 -43.88 -5.11
C VAL A 162 16.96 -43.46 -5.72
N ALA A 163 17.68 -44.39 -6.38
CA ALA A 163 18.91 -44.08 -7.10
C ALA A 163 18.69 -43.09 -8.25
N SER A 164 17.59 -43.22 -9.00
CA SER A 164 17.24 -42.26 -10.06
C SER A 164 17.03 -40.85 -9.49
N ILE A 165 16.28 -40.73 -8.39
CA ILE A 165 16.06 -39.45 -7.70
C ILE A 165 17.40 -38.86 -7.21
N PHE A 166 18.32 -39.72 -6.71
CA PHE A 166 19.67 -39.29 -6.34
C PHE A 166 20.48 -38.77 -7.52
N PHE A 167 20.42 -39.44 -8.67
CA PHE A 167 21.11 -38.99 -9.88
C PHE A 167 20.54 -37.68 -10.41
N ASP A 168 19.21 -37.53 -10.46
CA ASP A 168 18.58 -36.29 -10.89
C ASP A 168 18.92 -35.12 -9.96
N LEU A 169 18.95 -35.36 -8.65
CA LEU A 169 19.37 -34.36 -7.67
C LEU A 169 20.84 -33.97 -7.88
N LEU A 170 21.73 -34.93 -8.13
CA LEU A 170 23.14 -34.66 -8.39
C LEU A 170 23.34 -33.86 -9.69
N LEU A 171 22.61 -34.18 -10.76
CA LEU A 171 22.62 -33.43 -12.01
C LEU A 171 22.13 -31.99 -11.83
N SER A 172 21.12 -31.77 -10.97
CA SER A 172 20.58 -30.42 -10.69
C SER A 172 21.54 -29.50 -9.93
N THR A 173 22.62 -30.04 -9.35
CA THR A 173 23.51 -29.29 -8.44
C THR A 173 24.73 -28.67 -9.12
N ASP A 174 24.87 -28.73 -10.45
CA ASP A 174 26.04 -28.30 -11.24
C ASP A 174 27.39 -28.93 -10.83
N TYR A 175 27.39 -29.80 -9.82
CA TYR A 175 28.58 -30.42 -9.25
C TYR A 175 28.97 -31.72 -9.95
N CYS A 176 28.11 -32.21 -10.85
CA CYS A 176 28.30 -33.44 -11.61
C CYS A 176 28.29 -33.11 -13.11
N LYS A 177 29.38 -33.42 -13.82
CA LYS A 177 29.40 -33.38 -15.28
C LYS A 177 29.09 -34.77 -15.80
N PHE A 178 27.96 -34.91 -16.47
CA PHE A 178 27.47 -36.15 -17.06
C PHE A 178 27.48 -36.03 -18.58
N ASP A 179 27.97 -37.06 -19.27
CA ASP A 179 27.92 -37.16 -20.72
C ASP A 179 26.68 -37.97 -21.13
N GLU A 180 25.68 -37.28 -21.67
CA GLU A 180 24.41 -37.89 -22.07
C GLU A 180 24.56 -38.88 -23.25
N ALA A 181 25.63 -38.75 -24.06
CA ALA A 181 25.83 -39.59 -25.23
C ALA A 181 26.38 -40.99 -24.89
N THR A 182 27.24 -41.07 -23.87
CA THR A 182 27.88 -42.32 -23.44
C THR A 182 27.25 -42.89 -22.17
N GLY A 183 26.53 -42.06 -21.41
CA GLY A 183 26.02 -42.42 -20.09
C GLY A 183 27.10 -42.38 -19.00
N ASP A 184 28.28 -41.83 -19.30
CA ASP A 184 29.40 -41.78 -18.38
C ASP A 184 29.42 -40.50 -17.55
N LEU A 185 29.85 -40.66 -16.30
CA LEU A 185 29.93 -39.58 -15.33
C LEU A 185 31.36 -39.02 -15.32
N LEU A 186 31.56 -37.91 -16.04
CA LEU A 186 32.88 -37.38 -16.39
C LEU A 186 33.64 -36.75 -15.20
N ALA A 187 32.93 -36.12 -14.25
CA ALA A 187 33.56 -35.56 -13.05
C ALA A 187 32.54 -35.25 -11.93
N VAL A 188 32.93 -35.52 -10.68
CA VAL A 188 32.17 -35.13 -9.46
C VAL A 188 33.01 -34.17 -8.62
N GLY A 189 32.54 -32.93 -8.47
CA GLY A 189 33.11 -31.93 -7.57
C GLY A 189 32.42 -31.90 -6.20
N ARG A 190 33.18 -31.69 -5.11
CA ARG A 190 32.64 -31.40 -3.76
C ARG A 190 31.58 -32.39 -3.22
N ALA A 191 31.77 -33.69 -3.41
CA ALA A 191 30.87 -34.76 -2.94
C ALA A 191 30.50 -34.72 -1.43
N ARG A 192 31.25 -34.00 -0.58
CA ARG A 192 31.02 -33.89 0.87
C ARG A 192 29.92 -32.89 1.29
N ARG A 193 29.27 -32.17 0.36
CA ARG A 193 28.25 -31.15 0.68
C ARG A 193 26.81 -31.57 0.46
N VAL A 194 26.55 -32.79 -0.04
CA VAL A 194 25.20 -33.31 -0.15
C VAL A 194 24.74 -33.75 1.24
N LEU A 195 24.02 -32.86 1.94
CA LEU A 195 23.42 -33.16 3.24
C LEU A 195 22.19 -34.02 3.01
N LEU A 196 22.24 -35.26 3.47
CA LEU A 196 21.11 -36.19 3.38
C LEU A 196 20.50 -36.44 4.76
N PRO A 197 19.17 -36.50 4.87
CA PRO A 197 18.49 -36.92 6.09
C PRO A 197 18.94 -38.33 6.50
N ALA A 198 19.14 -38.55 7.79
CA ALA A 198 19.56 -39.85 8.32
C ALA A 198 18.56 -40.98 8.02
N SER A 199 17.27 -40.66 7.84
CA SER A 199 16.22 -41.62 7.45
C SER A 199 16.48 -42.27 6.10
N ASP A 200 17.02 -41.49 5.15
CA ASP A 200 17.12 -41.90 3.75
C ASP A 200 18.41 -42.72 3.53
N ILE A 201 19.46 -42.41 4.31
CA ILE A 201 20.70 -43.20 4.36
C ILE A 201 20.51 -44.51 5.16
N ALA A 202 19.61 -44.54 6.15
CA ALA A 202 19.43 -45.73 6.99
C ALA A 202 19.06 -46.98 6.18
N VAL A 203 18.28 -46.82 5.10
CA VAL A 203 17.93 -47.90 4.16
C VAL A 203 19.19 -48.44 3.45
N TYR A 204 20.10 -47.55 3.05
CA TYR A 204 21.37 -47.90 2.40
C TYR A 204 22.34 -48.63 3.36
N LEU A 205 22.49 -48.13 4.59
CA LEU A 205 23.38 -48.74 5.59
C LEU A 205 22.92 -50.14 6.02
N ASN A 206 21.60 -50.33 6.13
CA ASN A 206 21.01 -51.62 6.51
C ASN A 206 21.15 -52.69 5.41
N TRP A 207 21.27 -52.29 4.14
CA TRP A 207 21.51 -53.23 3.04
C TRP A 207 22.94 -53.79 3.05
N ARG A 208 23.95 -52.96 3.31
CA ARG A 208 25.35 -53.42 3.45
C ARG A 208 25.54 -54.43 4.59
N TYR A 209 24.73 -54.34 5.65
CA TYR A 209 24.76 -55.29 6.77
C TYR A 209 24.08 -56.63 6.47
N ARG A 210 23.35 -56.76 5.35
CA ARG A 210 22.65 -57.99 4.94
C ARG A 210 23.21 -58.64 3.69
N ALA A 211 24.20 -58.04 3.03
CA ALA A 211 25.00 -58.78 2.06
C ALA A 211 25.71 -59.90 2.84
N PRO A 212 25.51 -61.20 2.50
CA PRO A 212 26.29 -62.25 3.11
C PRO A 212 27.76 -61.91 2.87
N SER A 213 28.55 -61.85 3.94
CA SER A 213 30.00 -61.79 3.83
C SER A 213 30.42 -62.97 2.95
N GLU A 214 30.99 -62.68 1.78
CA GLU A 214 31.52 -63.70 0.87
C GLU A 214 32.46 -64.62 1.66
N SER A 215 32.05 -65.89 1.78
CA SER A 215 32.86 -67.02 2.19
C SER A 215 33.33 -67.77 0.96
#